data_AF-A0A9P6NIF5-F1
#
_entry.id   AF-A0A9P6NIF5-F1
#
_cell.length_a   1.000
_cell.length_b   1.000
_cell.length_c   1.000
_cell.angle_alpha   90.00
_cell.angle_beta   90.00
_cell.angle_gamma   90.00
#
_symmetry.space_group_name_H-M   'P 1'
#
loop_
_entity.id
_entity.type
_entity.pdbx_description
1 polymer ?
#
loop_
_entity_poly.entity_id
_entity_poly.type
_entity_poly.pdbx_seq_one_letter_code
_entity_poly.pdbx_strand_id
1 'polypeptide(L)' 'MLSTLTRTFAWPTVRQDVVKFISSCDSCQRVKISTAKKSGELIPLPMPDRP' A
#
# COMPACT_ATOMS: atom_id res chain seq x y z
N MET A 1 3.49 14.55 -4.20
CA MET A 1 2.97 14.80 -2.83
C MET A 1 4.05 14.59 -1.78
N LEU A 2 4.71 13.42 -1.71
CA LEU A 2 5.77 13.15 -0.71
C LEU A 2 6.99 14.08 -0.87
N SER A 3 7.41 14.38 -2.10
CA SER A 3 8.61 15.17 -2.41
C SER A 3 8.52 16.64 -1.96
N THR A 4 7.32 17.20 -1.84
CA THR A 4 7.12 18.59 -1.39
C THR A 4 7.20 18.66 0.14
N LEU A 5 6.60 17.70 0.83
CA LEU A 5 6.59 17.62 2.30
C LEU A 5 7.99 17.39 2.87
N THR A 6 8.76 16.49 2.29
CA THR A 6 10.15 16.21 2.73
C THR A 6 11.12 17.35 2.44
N ARG A 7 10.73 18.34 1.64
CA ARG A 7 11.55 19.51 1.29
C ARG A 7 11.33 20.67 2.26
N THR A 8 10.11 20.83 2.77
CA THR A 8 9.78 21.87 3.76
C THR A 8 9.85 21.37 5.19
N PHE A 9 9.73 20.06 5.40
CA PHE A 9 9.75 19.47 6.72
C PHE A 9 10.68 18.27 6.80
N ALA A 10 11.59 18.31 7.77
CA ALA A 10 12.59 17.27 8.01
C ALA A 10 12.52 16.80 9.46
N TRP A 11 11.70 15.78 9.70
CA TRP A 11 11.73 15.00 10.94
C TRP A 11 11.88 13.51 10.58
N PRO A 12 12.49 12.69 11.44
CA PRO A 12 12.97 11.36 11.08
C PRO A 12 11.89 10.40 10.55
N THR A 13 10.63 10.58 10.96
CA THR A 13 9.51 9.70 10.62
C THR A 13 8.54 10.27 9.58
N VAL A 14 8.85 11.42 8.95
CA VAL A 14 7.92 12.13 8.04
C VAL A 14 7.33 11.23 6.96
N ARG A 15 8.12 10.31 6.42
CA ARG A 15 7.65 9.36 5.41
C ARG A 15 6.62 8.37 5.97
N GLN A 16 6.86 7.85 7.16
CA GLN A 16 5.95 6.91 7.83
C GLN A 16 4.65 7.60 8.22
N ASP A 17 4.73 8.82 8.76
CA ASP A 17 3.56 9.62 9.14
C ASP A 17 2.67 9.93 7.94
N VAL A 18 3.27 10.32 6.81
CA VAL A 18 2.53 10.60 5.56
C VAL A 18 1.87 9.34 5.01
N VAL A 19 2.56 8.19 5.02
CA VAL A 19 1.98 6.91 4.59
C VAL A 19 0.81 6.53 5.49
N LYS A 20 0.96 6.67 6.82
CA LYS A 20 -0.10 6.40 7.79
C LYS A 20 -1.31 7.32 7.55
N PHE A 21 -1.09 8.60 7.35
CA PHE A 21 -2.15 9.57 7.06
C PHE A 21 -2.91 9.25 5.77
N ILE A 22 -2.20 8.97 4.66
CA ILE A 22 -2.82 8.62 3.38
C ILE A 22 -3.58 7.29 3.49
N SER A 23 -3.07 6.35 4.29
CA SER A 23 -3.76 5.07 4.52
C SER A 23 -5.08 5.23 5.25
N SER A 24 -5.25 6.24 6.11
CA SER A 24 -6.52 6.53 6.80
C SER A 24 -7.44 7.48 6.03
N CYS A 25 -6.97 8.14 4.97
CA CYS A 25 -7.72 9.17 4.27
C CYS A 25 -8.63 8.58 3.18
N ASP A 26 -9.94 8.57 3.43
CA ASP A 26 -10.96 8.07 2.48
C ASP A 26 -10.90 8.81 1.12
N SER A 27 -10.79 10.14 1.13
CA SER A 27 -10.68 10.92 -0.11
C SER A 27 -9.45 10.51 -0.95
N CYS A 28 -8.29 10.33 -0.31
CA CYS A 28 -7.08 9.88 -1.01
C CYS A 28 -7.25 8.46 -1.57
N GLN A 29 -7.86 7.55 -0.81
CA GLN A 29 -8.10 6.17 -1.27
C GLN A 29 -9.10 6.09 -2.42
N ARG A 30 -10.13 6.94 -2.43
CA ARG A 30 -11.14 7.00 -3.49
C ARG A 30 -10.62 7.60 -4.79
N VAL A 31 -9.74 8.58 -4.71
CA VAL A 31 -9.13 9.19 -5.90
C VAL A 31 -8.03 8.29 -6.47
N LYS A 32 -7.28 7.62 -5.59
CA LYS A 32 -6.12 6.79 -5.97
C LYS A 32 -6.39 5.32 -5.70
N ILE A 33 -7.50 4.82 -6.25
CA ILE A 33 -7.88 3.41 -6.15
C ILE A 33 -6.78 2.57 -6.79
N SER A 34 -6.42 1.47 -6.13
CA SER A 34 -5.49 0.49 -6.70
C SER A 34 -6.09 -0.13 -7.96
N THR A 35 -5.45 0.10 -9.10
CA THR A 35 -5.73 -0.61 -10.36
C THR A 35 -5.04 -1.97 -10.43
N ALA A 36 -4.37 -2.39 -9.35
CA ALA A 36 -3.78 -3.72 -9.28
C ALA A 36 -4.86 -4.77 -9.55
N LYS A 37 -4.53 -5.72 -10.41
CA LYS A 37 -5.41 -6.86 -10.72
C LYS A 37 -5.75 -7.53 -9.39
N LYS A 38 -7.05 -7.70 -9.11
CA LYS A 38 -7.47 -8.47 -7.94
C LYS A 38 -6.73 -9.81 -7.98
N SER A 39 -6.12 -10.20 -6.87
CA SER A 39 -5.51 -11.52 -6.74
C SER A 39 -6.53 -12.54 -7.24
N GLY A 40 -6.12 -13.33 -8.24
CA GLY A 40 -6.99 -14.35 -8.82
C GLY A 40 -7.44 -15.35 -7.76
N GLU A 41 -8.40 -16.20 -8.12
CA GLU A 41 -8.88 -17.25 -7.24
C GLU A 41 -7.70 -18.10 -6.75
N LEU A 42 -7.61 -18.31 -5.44
CA LEU A 42 -6.54 -19.08 -4.84
C LEU A 42 -6.69 -20.54 -5.29
N ILE A 43 -5.83 -21.00 -6.19
CA ILE A 43 -5.83 -22.39 -6.65
C ILE A 43 -5.04 -23.22 -5.61
N PRO A 44 -5.63 -24.29 -5.03
CA PRO A 44 -4.91 -25.18 -4.14
C PRO A 44 -3.78 -25.89 -4.88
N LEU A 45 -2.62 -25.98 -4.23
CA LEU A 45 -1.49 -26.76 -4.75
C LEU A 45 -1.87 -28.26 -4.73
N PRO A 46 -1.43 -29.06 -5.72
CA PRO A 46 -1.64 -30.50 -5.70
C PRO A 46 -1.03 -31.11 -4.44
N MET A 47 -1.70 -32.10 -3.86
CA MET A 47 -1.18 -32.79 -2.69
C MET A 47 0.17 -33.43 -3.03
N PRO A 48 1.20 -33.26 -2.18
CA PRO A 48 2.47 -33.95 -2.38
C PRO A 48 2.25 -35.45 -2.15
N ASP A 49 2.47 -36.25 -3.19
CA ASP A 49 2.55 -37.70 -3.08
C ASP A 49 3.77 -38.04 -2.20
N ARG A 50 3.53 -38.64 -1.04
CA ARG A 50 4.59 -39.15 -0.16
C ARG A 50 4.97 -40.56 -0.62
N PRO A 51 6.24 -40.97 -0.47
CA PRO A 51 6.76 -42.26 -0.92
C PRO A 51 6.12 -43.46 -0.21
#